data_AF-A0A2E1PC96-F1
#
_entry.id   AF-A0A2E1PC96-F1
#
_cell.length_a   1.000
_cell.length_b   1.000
_cell.length_c   1.000
_cell.angle_alpha   90.00
_cell.angle_beta   90.00
_cell.angle_gamma   90.00
#
_symmetry.space_group_name_H-M   'P 1'
#
loop_
_entity.id
_entity.type
_entity.pdbx_description
1 polymer ?
#
loop_
_entity_poly.entity_id
_entity_poly.type
_entity_poly.pdbx_seq_one_letter_code
_entity_poly.pdbx_strand_id
1 'polypeptide(L)' 'MNNSDFDQHGVDSTGTHWLQYAAFAVSAIAIFTTWAFFFDYKFHNFIVKILRLIDCSGFNCNGVY' A
#
# COMPACT_ATOMS: atom_id res chain seq x y z
N MET A 1 15.58 28.24 -9.06
CA MET A 1 14.77 27.13 -8.53
C MET A 1 14.17 26.46 -9.75
N ASN A 2 14.60 25.23 -10.05
CA ASN A 2 14.14 24.49 -11.23
C ASN A 2 12.73 24.00 -10.92
N ASN A 3 11.74 24.53 -11.62
CA ASN A 3 10.33 24.18 -11.46
C ASN A 3 10.21 22.65 -11.55
N SER A 4 9.64 22.01 -10.53
CA SER A 4 9.38 20.57 -10.60
C SER A 4 8.47 20.34 -11.79
N ASP A 5 8.81 19.41 -12.69
CA ASP A 5 8.05 19.09 -13.92
C ASP A 5 6.55 18.81 -13.71
N PHE A 6 6.07 18.73 -12.47
CA PHE A 6 4.65 18.70 -12.10
C PHE A 6 3.94 20.06 -12.13
N ASP A 7 4.67 21.13 -12.48
CA ASP A 7 4.16 22.49 -12.32
C ASP A 7 2.97 22.75 -13.26
N GLN A 8 1.89 23.21 -12.63
CA GLN A 8 0.65 23.75 -13.21
C GLN A 8 -0.48 22.77 -13.55
N HIS A 9 -0.22 21.54 -14.00
CA HIS A 9 -1.29 20.57 -14.34
C HIS A 9 -1.11 19.17 -13.75
N GLY A 10 -0.06 18.95 -12.95
CA GLY A 10 0.22 17.63 -12.36
C GLY A 10 0.68 16.59 -13.40
N VAL A 11 1.09 17.04 -14.59
CA VAL A 11 1.54 16.22 -15.71
C VAL A 11 3.03 16.48 -15.90
N ASP A 12 3.83 15.44 -16.06
CA ASP A 12 5.27 15.54 -16.30
C ASP A 12 5.60 15.94 -17.76
N SER A 13 6.89 16.10 -18.08
CA SER A 13 7.36 16.43 -19.43
C SER A 13 7.02 15.39 -20.51
N THR A 14 6.63 14.17 -20.11
CA THR A 14 6.22 13.08 -21.01
C THR A 14 4.70 12.99 -21.20
N GLY A 15 3.92 13.82 -20.52
CA GLY A 15 2.46 13.78 -20.56
C GLY A 15 1.83 12.84 -19.53
N THR A 16 2.61 12.26 -18.64
CA THR A 16 2.17 11.34 -17.59
C THR A 16 1.72 12.10 -16.35
N HIS A 17 0.48 11.84 -15.92
CA HIS A 17 -0.07 12.49 -14.73
C HIS A 17 0.46 11.85 -13.44
N TRP A 18 0.67 12.62 -12.38
CA TRP A 18 1.15 12.12 -11.08
C TRP A 18 0.26 11.01 -10.50
N LEU A 19 -1.06 11.05 -10.75
CA LEU A 19 -1.96 9.96 -10.34
C LEU A 19 -1.68 8.65 -11.08
N GLN A 20 -1.21 8.69 -12.32
CA GLN A 20 -0.84 7.48 -13.06
C GLN A 20 0.42 6.85 -12.44
N TYR A 21 1.40 7.66 -12.06
CA TYR A 21 2.55 7.20 -11.28
C TYR A 21 2.13 6.63 -9.91
N ALA A 22 1.24 7.31 -9.20
CA ALA A 22 0.72 6.83 -7.92
C ALA A 22 -0.03 5.50 -8.07
N ALA A 23 -0.91 5.39 -9.07
CA ALA A 23 -1.65 4.17 -9.36
C ALA A 23 -0.71 3.01 -9.70
N PHE A 24 0.34 3.27 -10.50
CA PHE A 24 1.36 2.28 -10.82
C PHE A 24 2.12 1.81 -9.58
N ALA A 25 2.59 2.74 -8.76
CA ALA A 25 3.30 2.43 -7.52
C ALA A 25 2.43 1.63 -6.54
N VAL A 26 1.18 2.05 -6.32
CA VAL A 26 0.23 1.34 -5.45
C VAL A 26 -0.07 -0.05 -5.98
N SER A 27 -0.25 -0.20 -7.30
CA SER A 27 -0.48 -1.50 -7.92
C SER A 27 0.72 -2.44 -7.75
N ALA A 28 1.95 -1.94 -7.96
CA ALA A 28 3.16 -2.72 -7.76
C ALA A 28 3.32 -3.17 -6.30
N ILE A 29 3.07 -2.26 -5.35
CA ILE A 29 3.09 -2.58 -3.91
C ILE A 29 2.02 -3.62 -3.58
N ALA A 30 0.81 -3.50 -4.12
CA ALA A 30 -0.28 -4.46 -3.88
C ALA A 30 0.07 -5.86 -4.40
N ILE A 31 0.66 -5.96 -5.60
CA ILE A 31 1.11 -7.24 -6.18
C ILE A 31 2.21 -7.86 -5.31
N PHE A 32 3.24 -7.08 -4.94
CA PHE A 32 4.32 -7.56 -4.08
C PHE A 32 3.80 -8.02 -2.71
N THR A 33 2.95 -7.21 -2.08
CA THR A 33 2.36 -7.51 -0.77
C THR A 33 1.51 -8.76 -0.81
N THR A 34 0.73 -8.95 -1.87
CA THR A 34 -0.09 -10.16 -2.08
C THR A 34 0.80 -11.39 -2.21
N TRP A 35 1.84 -11.33 -3.04
CA TRP A 35 2.78 -12.43 -3.18
C TRP A 35 3.48 -12.74 -1.84
N ALA A 36 4.02 -11.73 -1.16
CA ALA A 36 4.70 -11.89 0.12
C ALA A 36 3.77 -12.49 1.19
N PHE A 37 2.48 -12.14 1.17
CA PHE A 37 1.49 -12.70 2.10
C PHE A 37 1.25 -14.20 1.91
N PHE A 38 1.34 -14.72 0.69
CA PHE A 38 1.13 -16.15 0.43
C PHE A 38 2.40 -16.99 0.52
N PHE A 39 3.55 -16.42 0.17
CA PHE A 39 4.80 -17.17 0.02
C PHE A 39 5.81 -16.96 1.16
N ASP A 40 5.68 -15.92 1.99
CA ASP A 40 6.51 -15.70 3.17
C ASP A 40 5.68 -15.84 4.46
N TYR A 41 5.93 -16.91 5.21
CA TYR A 41 5.22 -17.20 6.46
C TYR A 41 5.40 -16.11 7.53
N LYS A 42 6.57 -15.47 7.61
CA LYS A 42 6.82 -14.41 8.58
C LYS A 42 6.01 -13.17 8.22
N PHE A 43 5.97 -12.82 6.94
CA PHE A 43 5.18 -11.71 6.44
C PHE A 43 3.67 -11.96 6.59
N HIS A 44 3.21 -13.17 6.27
CA HIS A 44 1.83 -13.60 6.51
C HIS A 44 1.40 -13.39 7.97
N ASN A 45 2.18 -13.93 8.92
CA ASN A 45 1.86 -13.83 10.34
C ASN A 45 1.91 -12.38 10.85
N PHE A 46 2.79 -11.55 10.31
CA PHE A 46 2.84 -10.11 10.60
C PHE A 46 1.55 -9.40 10.17
N ILE A 47 1.09 -9.62 8.93
CA ILE A 47 -0.14 -9.02 8.42
C ILE A 47 -1.37 -9.50 9.20
N VAL A 48 -1.46 -10.80 9.51
CA VAL A 48 -2.57 -11.33 10.33
C VAL A 48 -2.59 -10.71 11.73
N LYS A 49 -1.42 -10.47 12.35
CA LYS A 49 -1.35 -9.76 13.65
C LYS A 49 -1.85 -8.32 13.55
N ILE A 50 -1.51 -7.61 12.49
CA ILE A 50 -1.99 -6.24 12.27
C ILE A 50 -3.50 -6.23 12.04
N LEU A 51 -4.00 -7.10 11.16
CA LEU A 51 -5.44 -7.23 10.91
C LEU A 51 -6.20 -7.56 12.20
N ARG A 52 -5.67 -8.49 13.00
CA ARG A 52 -6.22 -8.79 14.32
C ARG A 52 -6.23 -7.57 15.23
N LEU A 53 -5.16 -6.77 15.31
CA LEU A 53 -5.11 -5.54 16.11
C LEU A 53 -6.16 -4.52 15.66
N ILE A 54 -6.36 -4.38 14.35
CA ILE A 54 -7.35 -3.47 13.77
C ILE A 54 -8.78 -3.95 14.07
N ASP A 55 -9.07 -5.24 13.85
CA ASP A 55 -10.37 -5.83 14.23
C ASP A 55 -10.61 -5.70 15.73
N CYS A 56 -9.58 -5.96 16.52
CA CYS A 56 -9.61 -5.86 17.97
C CYS A 56 -9.86 -4.46 18.52
N SER A 57 -9.44 -3.43 17.79
CA SER A 57 -9.68 -2.04 18.16
C SER A 57 -11.09 -1.57 17.77
N GLY A 58 -11.86 -2.37 17.01
CA GLY A 58 -13.25 -2.09 16.61
C GLY A 58 -14.32 -3.03 17.19
N PHE A 59 -14.05 -4.32 17.37
CA PHE A 59 -14.99 -5.33 17.88
C PHE A 59 -14.29 -6.32 18.83
N ASN A 60 -14.43 -6.08 20.13
CA ASN A 60 -14.26 -7.02 21.26
C ASN A 60 -13.30 -8.22 21.08
N CYS A 61 -12.05 -8.08 21.52
CA CYS A 61 -11.02 -9.14 21.54
C CYS A 61 -11.19 -10.23 22.62
N ASN A 62 -12.41 -10.57 23.04
CA ASN A 62 -12.56 -11.65 24.02
C ASN A 62 -12.49 -13.02 23.33
N GLY A 63 -11.27 -13.58 23.26
CA GLY A 63 -11.07 -15.03 23.29
C GLY A 63 -10.86 -15.74 21.95
N VAL A 64 -9.77 -15.44 21.23
CA VAL A 64 -9.21 -16.41 20.28
C VAL A 64 -7.91 -16.96 20.87
N TYR A 65 -8.09 -17.98 21.70
CA TYR A 65 -7.05 -18.89 22.19
C TYR A 65 -6.49 -19.71 21.02
#